data_AF-A0A662GVV8-F1
#
_entry.id   AF-A0A662GVV8-F1
#
_cell.length_a   1.000
_cell.length_b   1.000
_cell.length_c   1.000
_cell.angle_alpha   90.00
_cell.angle_beta   90.00
_cell.angle_gamma   90.00
#
_symmetry.space_group_name_H-M   'P 1'
#
loop_
_entity.id
_entity.type
_entity.pdbx_description
1 polymer ?
#
loop_
_entity_poly.entity_id
_entity_poly.type
_entity_poly.pdbx_seq_one_letter_code
_entity_poly.pdbx_strand_id
1 'polypeptide(L)' 'EKFLNQKDSEGNYLLDLLTGYVPEWNKKAINFSLKCGGKTHGLIPNAIFNQVTQKSEPAMFIYYTRGDT' A
#
# COMPACT_ATOMS: atom_id res chain seq x y z
N GLU A 1 -1.68 -2.31 -12.21
CA GLU A 1 -1.63 -3.62 -12.90
C GLU A 1 -0.23 -4.07 -13.34
N LYS A 2 0.58 -3.24 -14.04
CA LYS A 2 1.85 -3.72 -14.64
C LYS A 2 2.88 -4.34 -13.69
N PHE A 3 2.95 -3.94 -12.40
CA PHE A 3 3.99 -4.44 -11.48
C PHE A 3 3.72 -5.85 -10.94
N LEU A 4 2.49 -6.17 -10.51
CA LEU A 4 2.15 -7.51 -9.97
C LEU A 4 2.09 -8.62 -11.03
N ASN A 5 2.05 -8.22 -12.30
CA ASN A 5 2.00 -9.14 -13.44
C ASN A 5 3.35 -9.35 -14.13
N GLN A 6 4.44 -8.80 -13.57
CA GLN A 6 5.78 -9.05 -14.12
C GLN A 6 6.23 -10.49 -13.83
N LYS A 7 6.88 -11.10 -14.82
CA LYS A 7 7.44 -12.44 -14.74
C LYS A 7 8.94 -12.42 -15.03
N ASP A 8 9.67 -13.38 -14.45
CA ASP A 8 11.06 -13.65 -14.79
C ASP A 8 11.19 -14.35 -16.17
N SER A 9 12.42 -14.68 -16.55
CA SER A 9 12.72 -15.41 -17.79
C SER A 9 12.16 -16.84 -17.83
N GLU A 10 11.79 -17.40 -16.68
CA GLU A 10 11.23 -18.75 -16.54
C GLU A 10 9.69 -18.73 -16.51
N GLY A 11 9.08 -17.55 -16.52
CA GLY A 11 7.63 -17.36 -16.51
C GLY A 11 7.00 -17.33 -15.11
N ASN A 12 7.82 -17.33 -14.05
CA ASN A 12 7.35 -17.18 -12.67
C ASN A 12 7.07 -15.70 -12.38
N TYR A 13 6.05 -15.42 -11.58
CA TYR A 13 5.77 -14.05 -11.19
C TYR A 13 6.83 -13.51 -10.22
N LEU A 14 7.23 -12.26 -10.43
CA LEU A 14 8.24 -11.61 -9.58
C LEU A 14 7.69 -11.15 -8.23
N LEU A 15 6.40 -10.82 -8.16
CA LEU A 15 5.76 -10.26 -6.97
C LEU A 15 4.36 -10.87 -6.79
N ASP A 16 4.04 -11.27 -5.56
CA ASP A 16 2.68 -11.69 -5.15
C ASP A 16 1.89 -10.57 -4.46
N LEU A 17 2.60 -9.60 -3.88
CA LEU A 17 2.05 -8.58 -3.01
C LEU A 17 2.77 -7.24 -3.23
N LEU A 18 2.00 -6.18 -3.40
CA LEU A 18 2.48 -4.80 -3.26
C LEU A 18 1.88 -4.21 -2.00
N THR A 19 2.70 -3.61 -1.15
CA THR A 19 2.26 -2.97 0.09
C THR A 19 2.73 -1.52 0.16
N GLY A 20 1.96 -0.67 0.82
CA GLY A 20 2.34 0.70 1.11
C GLY A 20 1.67 1.23 2.37
N TYR A 21 2.23 2.31 2.89
CA TYR A 21 1.71 3.02 4.06
C TYR A 21 1.29 4.43 3.65
N VAL A 22 0.09 4.82 4.05
CA VAL A 22 -0.43 6.17 3.82
C VAL A 22 -0.73 6.82 5.18
N PRO A 23 -0.20 8.01 5.49
CA PRO A 23 -0.54 8.72 6.72
C PRO A 23 -2.05 8.77 6.96
N GLU A 24 -2.49 8.53 8.19
CA GLU A 24 -3.93 8.43 8.51
C GLU A 24 -4.70 9.69 8.08
N TRP A 25 -4.10 10.87 8.23
CA TRP A 25 -4.71 12.15 7.89
C TRP A 25 -4.91 12.34 6.38
N ASN A 26 -4.20 11.59 5.53
CA ASN A 26 -4.34 11.70 4.07
C ASN A 26 -5.48 10.82 3.54
N LYS A 27 -6.71 11.14 3.96
CA LYS A 27 -7.92 10.39 3.58
C LYS A 27 -8.13 10.36 2.06
N LYS A 28 -7.67 11.38 1.32
CA LYS A 28 -7.77 11.42 -0.15
C LYS A 28 -6.93 10.32 -0.79
N ALA A 29 -5.67 10.17 -0.38
CA ALA A 29 -4.80 9.12 -0.89
C ALA A 29 -5.31 7.72 -0.51
N ILE A 30 -5.76 7.53 0.74
CA ILE A 30 -6.35 6.26 1.19
C ILE A 30 -7.54 5.89 0.29
N ASN A 31 -8.51 6.81 0.14
CA ASN A 31 -9.71 6.54 -0.66
C ASN A 31 -9.38 6.29 -2.13
N PHE A 32 -8.41 7.01 -2.70
CA PHE A 32 -7.95 6.79 -4.06
C PHE A 32 -7.35 5.39 -4.22
N SER A 33 -6.45 4.99 -3.32
CA SER A 33 -5.84 3.67 -3.32
C SER A 33 -6.87 2.55 -3.24
N LEU A 34 -7.88 2.69 -2.36
CA LEU A 34 -8.97 1.71 -2.24
C LEU A 34 -9.83 1.65 -3.51
N LYS A 35 -10.15 2.79 -4.13
CA LYS A 35 -10.87 2.82 -5.43
C LYS A 35 -10.11 2.15 -6.57
N CYS A 36 -8.78 2.15 -6.51
CA CYS A 36 -7.92 1.46 -7.46
C CYS A 36 -7.71 -0.03 -7.15
N GLY A 37 -8.56 -0.64 -6.31
CA GLY A 37 -8.48 -2.06 -5.96
C GLY A 37 -7.56 -2.37 -4.77
N GLY A 38 -7.07 -1.35 -4.06
CA GLY A 38 -6.29 -1.54 -2.85
C GLY A 38 -7.17 -2.09 -1.74
N LYS A 39 -6.62 -2.99 -0.94
CA LYS A 39 -7.24 -3.52 0.27
C LYS A 39 -6.50 -2.99 1.50
N THR A 40 -7.14 -3.02 2.66
CA THR A 40 -6.53 -2.59 3.92
C THR A 40 -6.84 -3.55 5.06
N HIS A 41 -5.88 -3.72 5.96
CA HIS A 41 -6.05 -4.43 7.25
C HIS A 41 -6.27 -3.47 8.43
N GLY A 42 -6.22 -2.15 8.20
CA GLY A 42 -6.42 -1.13 9.22
C GLY A 42 -5.22 -0.21 9.43
N LEU A 43 -5.31 0.56 10.51
CA LEU A 43 -4.31 1.53 10.92
C LEU A 43 -3.23 0.88 11.77
N ILE A 44 -1.98 1.20 11.46
CA ILE A 44 -0.83 0.84 12.29
C ILE A 44 -0.38 2.09 13.04
N PRO A 45 -0.35 2.07 14.39
CA PRO A 45 0.11 3.20 15.19
C PRO A 45 1.61 3.44 14.97
N ASN A 46 2.01 4.71 14.92
CA ASN A 46 3.42 5.14 14.81
C ASN A 46 4.19 4.54 13.61
N ALA A 47 3.51 4.23 12.51
CA ALA A 47 4.09 3.54 11.36
C ALA A 47 4.92 4.42 10.44
N ILE A 48 4.76 5.75 10.52
CA ILE A 48 5.49 6.71 9.69
C ILE A 48 6.04 7.85 10.55
N PHE A 49 7.20 8.37 10.18
CA PHE A 49 7.78 9.54 10.83
C PHE A 49 7.43 10.80 10.04
N ASN A 50 6.76 11.76 10.68
CA ASN A 50 6.48 13.07 10.11
C ASN A 50 7.62 14.04 10.47
N GLN A 51 8.42 14.41 9.46
CA GLN A 51 9.55 15.31 9.64
C GLN A 51 9.16 16.74 10.05
N VAL A 52 7.94 17.21 9.72
CA VAL A 52 7.48 18.55 10.09
C VAL A 52 7.11 18.60 11.57
N THR A 53 6.37 17.62 12.06
CA THR A 53 5.92 17.56 13.46
C THR A 53 6.94 16.89 14.39
N GLN A 54 7.98 16.26 13.83
CA GLN A 54 9.01 15.48 14.53
C GLN A 54 8.40 14.35 15.39
N LYS A 55 7.30 13.76 14.92
CA LYS A 55 6.56 12.71 15.63
C LYS A 55 6.28 11.53 14.72
N SER A 56 6.18 10.35 15.34
CA SER A 56 5.63 9.19 14.65
C SER A 56 4.11 9.30 14.62
N GLU A 57 3.52 9.00 13.47
CA GLU A 57 2.09 9.14 13.22
C GLU A 57 1.51 7.81 12.74
N PRO A 58 0.21 7.54 12.99
CA PRO A 58 -0.44 6.35 12.46
C PRO A 58 -0.53 6.40 10.93
N ALA A 59 -0.44 5.22 10.30
CA ALA A 59 -0.63 5.06 8.86
C ALA A 59 -1.59 3.92 8.56
N MET A 60 -2.37 4.10 7.49
CA MET A 60 -3.17 3.04 6.90
C MET A 60 -2.23 2.09 6.13
N PHE A 61 -2.28 0.81 6.46
CA PHE A 61 -1.64 -0.22 5.65
C PHE A 61 -2.52 -0.54 4.45
N ILE A 62 -1.97 -0.38 3.25
CA ILE A 62 -2.66 -0.68 1.99
C ILE A 62 -1.87 -1.75 1.26
N TYR A 63 -2.57 -2.73 0.70
CA TYR A 63 -1.95 -3.79 -0.07
C TYR A 63 -2.76 -4.15 -1.33
N TYR A 64 -2.06 -4.71 -2.30
CA TYR A 64 -2.59 -5.20 -3.57
C TYR A 64 -2.05 -6.60 -3.81
N THR A 65 -2.94 -7.54 -4.10
CA THR A 65 -2.65 -8.93 -4.42
C THR A 65 -2.92 -9.22 -5.89
N ARG A 66 -2.28 -10.24 -6.45
CA ARG A 66 -2.57 -10.71 -7.80
C ARG A 66 -4.02 -11.22 -7.89
N GLY A 67 -4.75 -10.82 -8.93
CA GLY A 67 -6.10 -11.33 -9.25
C GLY A 67 -7.28 -10.61 -8.61
N ASP A 68 -7.04 -9.54 -7.85
CA ASP A 68 -8.09 -8.72 -7.20
C ASP A 68 -8.33 -7.36 -7.90
N THR A 69 -7.65 -7.12 -9.02
CA THR A 69 -7.80 -5.94 -9.89
C THR A 69 -8.24 -6.37 -11.28
#